data_AF-A0A3D3Z4S9-F1
#
_entry.id   AF-A0A3D3Z4S9-F1
#
_cell.length_a   1.000
_cell.length_b   1.000
_cell.length_c   1.000
_cell.angle_alpha   90.00
_cell.angle_beta   90.00
_cell.angle_gamma   90.00
#
_symmetry.space_group_name_H-M   'P 1'
#
loop_
_entity.id
_entity.type
_entity.pdbx_description
1 polymer ?
#
loop_
_entity_poly.entity_id
_entity_poly.type
_entity_poly.pdbx_seq_one_letter_code
_entity_poly.pdbx_strand_id
1 'polypeptide(L)'
;MSHHKDDEAHAEHDKDEKKTTWTENVELVGDELIASVKKLAAEGKVRRIRIVEPDGDIVVDMPLTLGAIAGGAVVLAAPMLAILGALASYVTKVRVEIVRSGPGPASPSPKKDSMPA
;
A
#
# COMPACT_ATOMS: atom_id res chain seq x y z
N MET A 1 -20.44 56.39 -21.65
CA MET A 1 -20.16 55.09 -21.00
C MET A 1 -20.07 54.05 -22.10
N SER A 2 -18.90 53.83 -22.71
CA SER A 2 -17.76 53.04 -22.18
C SER A 2 -18.17 51.58 -21.97
N HIS A 3 -17.44 50.56 -22.40
CA HIS A 3 -16.35 50.39 -23.37
C HIS A 3 -16.33 48.87 -23.57
N HIS A 4 -16.17 48.42 -24.81
CA HIS A 4 -15.81 47.03 -25.10
C HIS A 4 -14.29 46.88 -24.90
N LYS A 5 -13.86 45.66 -24.56
CA LYS A 5 -12.53 45.04 -24.78
C LYS A 5 -11.53 44.86 -23.63
N ASP A 6 -11.02 43.62 -23.62
CA ASP A 6 -9.70 43.11 -23.23
C ASP A 6 -9.36 42.86 -21.74
N ASP A 7 -8.45 41.90 -21.57
CA ASP A 7 -7.77 41.37 -20.36
C ASP A 7 -8.42 40.11 -19.71
N GLU A 8 -8.10 38.89 -20.17
CA GLU A 8 -6.91 38.06 -19.89
C GLU A 8 -7.04 37.14 -18.67
N ALA A 9 -6.80 35.85 -18.92
CA ALA A 9 -6.26 34.80 -18.04
C ALA A 9 -6.94 34.58 -16.67
N HIS A 10 -7.23 33.36 -16.23
CA HIS A 10 -6.23 32.35 -15.97
C HIS A 10 -6.81 30.95 -16.15
N ALA A 11 -6.15 30.18 -17.02
CA ALA A 11 -6.12 28.74 -16.92
C ALA A 11 -5.50 28.35 -15.57
N GLU A 12 -6.00 27.31 -14.92
CA GLU A 12 -5.21 26.43 -14.05
C GLU A 12 -6.02 25.17 -13.72
N HIS A 13 -5.88 24.17 -14.59
CA HIS A 13 -5.21 22.90 -14.28
C HIS A 13 -5.97 22.02 -13.29
N ASP A 14 -6.91 21.29 -13.88
CA ASP A 14 -7.36 19.97 -13.47
C ASP A 14 -6.14 19.03 -13.37
N LYS A 15 -5.41 19.10 -12.25
CA LYS A 15 -4.41 18.10 -11.87
C LYS A 15 -5.12 17.00 -11.10
N ASP A 16 -5.89 16.20 -11.82
CA ASP A 16 -6.09 14.80 -11.48
C ASP A 16 -4.72 14.10 -11.54
N GLU A 17 -3.92 14.29 -10.49
CA GLU A 17 -2.79 13.44 -10.18
C GLU A 17 -3.33 12.02 -10.03
N LYS A 18 -3.30 11.25 -11.11
CA LYS A 18 -3.55 9.81 -11.11
C LYS A 18 -2.70 9.18 -10.01
N LYS A 19 -3.28 8.99 -8.83
CA LYS A 19 -2.71 8.22 -7.72
C LYS A 19 -2.65 6.77 -8.17
N THR A 20 -1.65 6.46 -8.96
CA THR A 20 -1.36 5.10 -9.38
C THR A 20 -1.05 4.31 -8.11
N THR A 21 -1.84 3.28 -7.86
CA THR A 21 -1.57 2.29 -6.83
C THR A 21 -1.10 1.04 -7.52
N TRP A 22 -0.06 0.40 -6.97
CA TRP A 22 0.41 -0.87 -7.46
C TRP A 22 0.59 -1.83 -6.30
N THR A 23 0.43 -3.11 -6.60
CA THR A 23 0.55 -4.21 -5.64
C THR A 23 1.78 -5.01 -5.99
N GLU A 24 2.60 -5.28 -4.98
CA GLU A 24 3.77 -6.15 -5.06
C GLU A 24 3.52 -7.36 -4.17
N ASN A 25 3.84 -8.55 -4.66
CA ASN A 25 3.63 -9.81 -3.93
C ASN A 25 4.97 -10.43 -3.59
N VAL A 26 5.15 -10.81 -2.32
CA VAL A 26 6.35 -11.48 -1.84
C VAL A 26 5.94 -12.74 -1.10
N GLU A 27 6.51 -13.87 -1.48
CA GLU A 27 6.35 -15.11 -0.72
C GLU A 27 7.44 -15.20 0.34
N LEU A 28 7.03 -15.45 1.58
CA LEU A 28 7.91 -15.49 2.74
C LEU A 28 7.61 -16.74 3.58
N VAL A 29 8.61 -17.19 4.33
CA VAL A 29 8.41 -18.16 5.42
C VAL A 29 7.94 -17.42 6.69
N GLY A 30 7.21 -18.14 7.56
CA GLY A 30 6.58 -17.54 8.74
C GLY A 30 7.54 -16.75 9.64
N ASP A 31 8.76 -17.25 9.85
CA ASP A 31 9.79 -16.59 10.67
C ASP A 31 10.31 -15.27 10.06
N GLU A 32 10.31 -15.14 8.73
CA GLU A 32 10.75 -13.94 8.02
C GLU A 32 9.66 -12.85 7.92
N LEU A 33 8.40 -13.21 8.20
CA LEU A 33 7.25 -12.31 8.06
C LEU A 33 7.43 -11.04 8.91
N ILE A 34 7.76 -11.20 10.19
CA ILE A 34 7.89 -10.09 11.14
C ILE A 34 9.04 -9.16 10.74
N ALA A 35 10.17 -9.73 10.35
CA ALA A 35 11.33 -8.97 9.88
C ALA A 35 10.97 -8.15 8.63
N SER A 36 10.26 -8.77 7.69
CA SER A 36 9.83 -8.13 6.45
C SER A 36 8.85 -6.99 6.69
N VAL A 37 7.83 -7.19 7.52
CA VAL A 37 6.87 -6.13 7.88
C VAL A 37 7.56 -4.94 8.55
N LYS A 38 8.50 -5.20 9.47
CA LYS A 38 9.29 -4.14 10.13
C LYS A 38 10.13 -3.37 9.12
N LYS A 39 10.77 -4.05 8.16
CA LYS A 39 11.54 -3.41 7.08
C LYS A 39 10.66 -2.53 6.21
N LEU A 40 9.52 -3.04 5.74
CA LEU A 40 8.55 -2.31 4.92
C LEU A 40 8.01 -1.07 5.64
N ALA A 41 7.78 -1.19 6.95
CA ALA A 41 7.38 -0.08 7.80
C ALA A 41 8.49 0.98 7.94
N ALA A 42 9.75 0.56 8.04
CA ALA A 42 10.89 1.47 8.10
C ALA A 42 11.14 2.20 6.77
N GLU A 43 10.86 1.56 5.62
CA GLU A 43 11.02 2.16 4.29
C GLU A 43 10.08 3.35 4.04
N GLY A 44 8.94 3.40 4.71
CA GLY A 44 7.98 4.50 4.57
C GLY A 44 7.18 4.56 3.27
N LYS A 45 7.40 3.61 2.38
CA LYS A 45 6.81 3.59 1.03
C LYS A 45 5.59 2.67 0.93
N VAL A 46 5.25 1.95 2.00
CA VAL A 46 4.11 1.04 2.03
C VAL A 46 2.97 1.68 2.79
N ARG A 47 1.77 1.67 2.20
CA ARG A 47 0.57 2.21 2.84
C ARG A 47 -0.34 1.13 3.41
N ARG A 48 -0.31 -0.07 2.83
CA ARG A 48 -1.15 -1.18 3.27
C ARG A 48 -0.47 -2.51 2.96
N ILE A 49 -0.60 -3.44 3.89
CA ILE A 49 -0.14 -4.83 3.77
C ILE A 49 -1.33 -5.76 3.88
N ARG A 50 -1.33 -6.79 3.04
CA ARG A 50 -2.20 -7.95 3.17
C ARG A 50 -1.38 -9.20 3.34
N ILE A 51 -1.82 -10.10 4.21
CA ILE A 51 -1.24 -11.42 4.37
C ILE A 51 -2.26 -12.42 3.88
N VAL A 52 -1.83 -13.20 2.91
CA VAL A 52 -2.64 -14.17 2.19
C VAL A 52 -2.04 -15.55 2.45
N GLU A 53 -2.89 -16.48 2.85
CA GLU A 53 -2.52 -17.88 3.00
C GLU A 53 -2.27 -18.54 1.63
N PRO A 54 -1.61 -19.71 1.59
CA PRO A 54 -1.37 -20.43 0.34
C PRO A 54 -2.65 -20.81 -0.42
N ASP A 55 -3.76 -21.01 0.29
CA ASP A 55 -5.09 -21.32 -0.26
C ASP A 55 -5.80 -20.08 -0.86
N GLY A 56 -5.29 -18.88 -0.61
CA GLY A 56 -5.78 -17.62 -1.16
C GLY A 56 -6.59 -16.77 -0.17
N ASP A 57 -6.80 -17.23 1.06
CA ASP A 57 -7.57 -16.49 2.06
C ASP A 57 -6.75 -15.35 2.66
N ILE A 58 -7.37 -14.18 2.84
CA ILE A 58 -6.74 -13.02 3.50
C ILE A 58 -6.90 -13.18 5.01
N VAL A 59 -5.80 -13.44 5.70
CA VAL A 59 -5.81 -13.54 7.17
C VAL A 59 -5.71 -12.16 7.82
N VAL A 60 -5.01 -11.24 7.15
CA VAL A 60 -4.75 -9.89 7.67
C VAL A 60 -4.78 -8.88 6.54
N ASP A 61 -5.54 -7.80 6.68
CA ASP A 61 -5.50 -6.61 5.82
C ASP A 61 -5.37 -5.38 6.71
N MET A 62 -4.21 -4.72 6.71
CA MET A 62 -3.99 -3.57 7.58
C MET A 62 -3.15 -2.46 6.96
N PRO A 63 -3.49 -1.18 7.26
CA PRO A 63 -2.68 -0.05 6.87
C PRO A 63 -1.34 -0.07 7.61
N LEU A 64 -0.25 0.17 6.88
CA LEU A 64 1.05 0.43 7.49
C LEU A 64 1.12 1.91 7.85
N THR A 65 0.66 2.23 9.06
CA THR A 65 0.64 3.61 9.54
C THR A 65 2.03 3.99 10.04
N LEU A 66 2.84 4.57 9.16
CA LEU A 66 4.18 5.03 9.53
C LEU A 66 4.20 5.97 10.73
N GLY A 67 3.14 6.77 10.92
CA GLY A 67 3.02 7.71 12.03
C GLY A 67 3.08 7.04 13.42
N ALA A 68 2.60 5.80 13.56
CA ALA A 68 2.69 5.08 14.83
C ALA A 68 4.12 4.61 15.13
N ILE A 69 4.88 4.21 14.10
CA ILE A 69 6.24 3.68 14.27
C ILE A 69 7.25 4.82 14.35
N ALA A 70 7.15 5.82 13.47
CA ALA A 70 8.03 7.00 13.47
C ALA A 70 7.74 7.96 14.64
N GLY A 71 6.50 8.05 15.12
CA GLY A 71 6.09 8.90 16.24
C GLY A 71 6.37 8.32 17.63
N GLY A 72 7.09 7.19 17.73
CA GLY A 72 7.39 6.53 19.01
C GLY A 72 6.21 5.77 19.64
N ALA A 73 5.06 5.72 18.97
CA ALA A 73 3.85 5.06 19.44
C ALA A 73 3.78 3.57 19.04
N VAL A 74 4.91 2.85 19.11
CA VAL A 74 4.99 1.42 18.75
C VAL A 74 4.02 0.58 19.60
N VAL A 75 3.71 1.02 20.82
CA VAL A 75 2.70 0.40 21.69
C VAL A 75 1.32 0.38 21.04
N LEU A 76 0.98 1.37 20.23
CA LEU A 76 -0.29 1.39 19.48
C LEU A 76 -0.29 0.42 18.30
N ALA A 77 0.89 0.07 17.78
CA ALA A 77 1.06 -0.98 16.79
C ALA A 77 1.19 -2.38 17.42
N ALA A 78 1.31 -2.48 18.75
CA ALA A 78 1.51 -3.76 19.45
C ALA A 78 0.40 -4.79 19.19
N PRO A 79 -0.91 -4.42 19.14
CA PRO A 79 -1.96 -5.39 18.81
C PRO A 79 -1.76 -6.00 17.42
N MET A 80 -1.37 -5.19 16.43
CA MET A 80 -1.07 -5.70 15.08
C MET A 80 0.12 -6.64 15.11
N LEU A 81 1.23 -6.21 15.72
CA LEU A 81 2.44 -7.01 15.79
C LEU A 81 2.23 -8.32 16.57
N ALA A 82 1.31 -8.33 17.55
CA ALA A 82 0.92 -9.53 18.28
C ALA A 82 0.15 -10.51 17.40
N ILE A 83 -0.85 -10.04 16.63
CA ILE A 83 -1.58 -10.87 15.65
C ILE A 83 -0.59 -11.45 14.63
N LEU A 84 0.27 -10.61 14.07
CA LEU A 84 1.31 -11.04 13.13
C LEU A 84 2.25 -12.05 13.76
N GLY A 85 2.65 -11.86 15.02
CA GLY A 85 3.55 -12.77 15.73
C GLY A 85 2.92 -14.14 15.99
N ALA A 86 1.63 -14.18 16.32
CA ALA A 86 0.88 -15.43 16.49
C ALA A 86 0.67 -16.16 15.16
N LEU A 87 0.41 -15.43 14.07
CA LEU A 87 0.28 -16.03 12.74
C LEU A 87 1.63 -16.51 12.21
N ALA A 88 2.68 -15.71 12.36
CA ALA A 88 4.05 -16.03 11.94
C ALA A 88 4.59 -17.32 12.57
N SER A 89 4.18 -17.64 13.81
CA SER A 89 4.56 -18.90 14.46
C SER A 89 3.71 -20.10 14.04
N TYR A 90 2.54 -19.86 13.46
CA TYR A 90 1.60 -20.90 13.02
C TYR A 90 1.80 -21.28 11.56
N VAL A 91 2.00 -20.30 10.68
CA VAL A 91 2.07 -20.50 9.24
C VAL A 91 3.48 -20.85 8.77
N THR A 92 3.61 -21.86 7.93
CA THR A 92 4.91 -22.25 7.35
C THR A 92 5.31 -21.33 6.18
N LYS A 93 4.33 -20.93 5.37
CA LYS A 93 4.53 -20.07 4.19
C LYS A 93 3.32 -19.16 4.01
N VAL A 94 3.58 -17.90 3.70
CA VAL A 94 2.55 -16.90 3.40
C VAL A 94 2.95 -16.03 2.23
N ARG A 95 1.96 -15.41 1.60
CA ARG A 95 2.16 -14.36 0.60
C ARG A 95 1.80 -13.02 1.21
N VAL A 96 2.71 -12.06 1.10
CA VAL A 96 2.50 -10.69 1.55
C VAL A 96 2.24 -9.82 0.33
N GLU A 97 1.04 -9.23 0.24
CA GLU A 97 0.71 -8.23 -0.76
C GLU A 97 0.95 -6.83 -0.19
N ILE A 98 1.73 -6.04 -0.92
CA ILE A 98 2.21 -4.73 -0.52
C ILE A 98 1.58 -3.72 -1.45
N VAL A 99 0.66 -2.90 -0.93
CA VAL A 99 0.00 -1.85 -1.70
C VAL A 99 0.73 -0.52 -1.47
N ARG A 100 1.30 0.01 -2.54
CA ARG A 100 2.00 1.30 -2.57
C ARG A 100 1.21 2.33 -3.38
N SER A 101 1.43 3.61 -3.11
CA SER A 101 0.84 4.73 -3.86
C SER A 101 1.93 5.62 -4.43
N GLY A 102 1.85 5.96 -5.71
CA GLY A 102 2.86 6.77 -6.43
C GLY A 102 3.18 6.23 -7.84
N PRO A 103 4.20 6.77 -8.52
CA PRO A 103 4.70 6.19 -9.77
C PRO A 103 5.39 4.85 -9.45
N GLY A 104 4.76 3.74 -9.85
CA GLY A 104 5.36 2.41 -9.73
C GLY A 104 6.58 2.24 -10.64
N PRO A 105 7.37 1.15 -10.48
CA PRO A 105 8.42 0.82 -11.45
C PRO A 105 7.79 0.74 -12.85
N ALA A 106 8.45 1.35 -13.84
CA ALA A 106 7.85 1.58 -15.16
C ALA A 106 7.37 0.26 -15.82
N SER A 107 6.03 0.08 -15.85
CA SER A 107 5.24 -0.87 -16.64
C SER A 107 5.26 -2.37 -16.24
N PRO A 108 4.22 -3.17 -16.57
CA PRO A 108 3.02 -2.85 -17.36
C PRO A 108 1.75 -2.74 -16.52
N SER A 109 0.82 -1.98 -17.09
CA SER A 109 -0.55 -1.73 -16.67
C SER A 109 -1.28 -2.98 -16.15
N PRO A 110 -2.30 -2.78 -15.29
CA PRO A 110 -3.24 -3.84 -14.95
C PRO A 110 -3.80 -4.38 -16.26
N LYS A 111 -3.72 -5.69 -16.46
CA LYS A 111 -4.67 -6.36 -17.34
C LYS A 111 -6.03 -5.89 -16.83
N LYS A 112 -6.72 -5.09 -17.65
CA LYS A 112 -8.17 -5.10 -17.68
C LYS A 112 -8.53 -6.58 -17.58
N ASP A 113 -9.22 -6.98 -16.53
CA ASP A 113 -10.18 -8.05 -16.68
C ASP A 113 -11.10 -7.60 -17.82
N SER A 114 -10.71 -8.03 -19.01
CA SER A 114 -11.53 -7.96 -20.20
C SER A 114 -12.80 -8.70 -19.85
N MET A 115 -13.89 -7.95 -19.84
CA MET A 115 -15.24 -8.36 -20.26
C MET A 115 -15.34 -9.77 -20.81
N PRO A 116 -16.41 -10.48 -20.43
CA PRO A 116 -17.18 -11.17 -21.45
C PRO A 116 -18.59 -10.57 -21.61
N ALA A 117 -18.85 -10.19 -22.87
CA ALA A 117 -20.10 -10.02 -23.62
C ALA A 117 -21.10 -8.94 -23.17
#